data_AF-A0A7M5V248-F1
#
_entry.id   AF-A0A7M5V248-F1
#
_cell.length_a   1.000
_cell.length_b   1.000
_cell.length_c   1.000
_cell.angle_alpha   90.00
_cell.angle_beta   90.00
_cell.angle_gamma   90.00
#
_symmetry.space_group_name_H-M   'P 1'
#
loop_
_entity.id
_entity.type
_entity.pdbx_description
1 polymer ?
#
loop_
_entity_poly.entity_id
_entity_poly.type
_entity_poly.pdbx_seq_one_letter_code
_entity_poly.pdbx_strand_id
1 'polypeptide(L)'
;MAVDKKKAVLVIVCVVEFIILAASTGGNQWSKSILGDSGLFRSCSSGNCYTYSSDDVSGELRATQAFMVLSVLTTIVACVLSIYHYLKDKIQVKIIALVMVIAFVLALIGLSVYTDNNSGADFGWSYALGWVGAIGALVAGVVAFISNR
;
A
#
# COMPACT_ATOMS: atom_id res chain seq x y z
N MET A 1 32.63 -1.51 9.22
CA MET A 1 31.39 -2.25 9.47
C MET A 1 30.91 -2.76 8.12
N ALA A 2 31.00 -4.07 7.87
CA ALA A 2 30.58 -4.63 6.58
C ALA A 2 29.06 -4.51 6.43
N VAL A 3 28.57 -4.03 5.28
CA VAL A 3 27.13 -3.96 5.01
C VAL A 3 26.60 -5.38 4.85
N ASP A 4 25.66 -5.76 5.71
CA ASP A 4 24.92 -6.99 5.55
C ASP A 4 23.91 -6.81 4.41
N LYS A 5 24.27 -7.36 3.24
CA LYS A 5 23.49 -7.23 2.01
C LYS A 5 22.05 -7.74 2.17
N LYS A 6 21.81 -8.78 2.98
CA LYS A 6 20.46 -9.35 3.16
C LYS A 6 19.56 -8.40 3.93
N LYS A 7 20.08 -7.84 5.02
CA LYS A 7 19.34 -6.87 5.84
C LYS A 7 19.12 -5.55 5.11
N ALA A 8 20.10 -5.11 4.30
CA ALA A 8 19.96 -3.92 3.46
C ALA A 8 18.85 -4.11 2.41
N VAL A 9 18.78 -5.27 1.75
CA VAL A 9 17.72 -5.60 0.79
C VAL A 9 16.34 -5.54 1.45
N LEU A 10 16.19 -6.09 2.66
CA LEU A 10 14.93 -6.05 3.40
C LEU A 10 14.46 -4.60 3.64
N VAL A 11 15.35 -3.74 4.13
CA VAL A 11 15.03 -2.33 4.37
C VAL A 11 14.64 -1.62 3.05
N ILE A 12 15.40 -1.86 1.98
CA ILE A 12 15.12 -1.25 0.67
C ILE A 12 13.74 -1.68 0.16
N VAL A 13 13.43 -2.97 0.21
CA VAL A 13 12.14 -3.49 -0.24
C VAL A 13 11.00 -2.87 0.56
N CYS A 14 11.09 -2.82 1.90
CA CYS A 14 10.05 -2.20 2.72
C CYS A 14 9.83 -0.72 2.36
N VAL A 15 10.90 0.04 2.11
CA VAL A 15 10.80 1.46 1.71
C VAL A 15 10.16 1.61 0.34
N VAL A 16 10.52 0.76 -0.62
CA VAL A 16 9.92 0.76 -1.97
C VAL A 16 8.42 0.46 -1.88
N GLU A 17 8.02 -0.57 -1.13
CA GLU A 17 6.60 -0.92 -0.93
C GLU A 17 5.82 0.20 -0.25
N PHE A 18 6.42 0.85 0.75
CA PHE A 18 5.82 2.02 1.39
C PHE A 18 5.54 3.14 0.37
N ILE A 19 6.52 3.46 -0.48
CA ILE A 19 6.36 4.51 -1.49
C ILE A 19 5.26 4.15 -2.49
N ILE A 20 5.23 2.90 -2.97
CA ILE A 20 4.23 2.44 -3.95
C ILE A 20 2.82 2.49 -3.34
N LEU A 21 2.62 1.93 -2.14
CA LEU A 21 1.32 1.93 -1.48
C LEU A 21 0.87 3.33 -1.07
N ALA A 22 1.79 4.19 -0.64
CA ALA A 22 1.48 5.59 -0.34
C ALA A 22 1.10 6.38 -1.60
N ALA A 23 1.83 6.18 -2.71
CA ALA A 23 1.53 6.81 -4.00
C ALA A 23 0.19 6.32 -4.58
N SER A 24 -0.13 5.03 -4.43
CA SER A 24 -1.46 4.51 -4.72
C SER A 24 -2.52 5.19 -3.87
N THR A 25 -2.39 5.12 -2.54
CA THR A 25 -3.41 5.59 -1.58
C THR A 25 -3.66 7.10 -1.69
N GLY A 26 -2.60 7.90 -1.88
CA GLY A 26 -2.68 9.36 -2.00
C GLY A 26 -2.92 9.86 -3.43
N GLY A 27 -2.86 8.97 -4.42
CA GLY A 27 -3.01 9.31 -5.84
C GLY A 27 -4.43 9.73 -6.22
N ASN A 28 -4.54 10.46 -7.33
CA ASN A 28 -5.78 11.07 -7.80
C ASN A 28 -6.44 10.32 -8.96
N GLN A 29 -5.84 9.23 -9.46
CA GLN A 29 -6.40 8.45 -10.58
C GLN A 29 -6.56 6.98 -10.15
N TRP A 30 -7.49 6.72 -9.24
CA TRP A 30 -7.99 5.37 -8.97
C TRP A 30 -8.95 4.94 -10.07
N SER A 31 -9.89 5.81 -10.44
CA SER A 31 -10.70 5.71 -11.65
C SER A 31 -10.52 6.93 -12.53
N LYS A 32 -10.71 6.73 -13.84
CA LYS A 32 -10.61 7.71 -14.90
C LYS A 32 -11.98 7.86 -15.55
N SER A 33 -12.32 9.08 -15.92
CA SER A 33 -13.49 9.36 -16.76
C SER A 33 -13.20 10.55 -17.66
N ILE A 34 -13.97 10.68 -18.75
CA ILE A 34 -13.90 11.84 -19.65
C ILE A 34 -14.16 13.16 -18.89
N LEU A 35 -14.95 13.10 -17.82
CA LEU A 35 -15.36 14.26 -17.02
C LEU A 35 -14.37 14.60 -15.90
N GLY A 36 -13.40 13.73 -15.63
CA GLY A 36 -12.45 13.91 -14.53
C GLY A 36 -11.95 12.59 -13.95
N ASP A 37 -10.90 12.69 -13.16
CA ASP A 37 -10.30 11.58 -12.45
C ASP A 37 -10.78 11.53 -11.00
N SER A 38 -10.93 10.33 -10.45
CA SER A 38 -11.26 10.14 -9.04
C SER A 38 -10.17 9.34 -8.33
N GLY A 39 -9.64 9.92 -7.26
CA GLY A 39 -8.78 9.22 -6.30
C GLY A 39 -9.58 8.75 -5.09
N LEU A 40 -8.88 8.22 -4.08
CA LEU A 40 -9.55 7.82 -2.84
C LEU A 40 -10.03 9.02 -2.02
N PHE A 41 -9.22 10.07 -1.90
CA PHE A 41 -9.50 11.21 -1.01
C PHE A 41 -9.92 12.48 -1.74
N ARG A 42 -9.68 12.53 -3.05
CA ARG A 42 -9.93 13.72 -3.87
C ARG A 42 -10.42 13.32 -5.26
N SER A 43 -11.28 14.15 -5.83
CA SER A 43 -11.68 14.08 -7.23
C SER A 43 -11.14 15.30 -7.97
N CYS A 44 -10.70 15.10 -9.21
CA CYS A 44 -10.14 16.16 -10.05
C CYS A 44 -10.95 16.24 -11.35
N SER A 45 -11.56 17.40 -11.63
CA SER A 45 -12.28 17.66 -12.88
C SER A 45 -11.80 18.95 -13.50
N SER A 46 -11.51 18.92 -14.81
CA SER A 46 -11.11 20.10 -15.60
C SER A 46 -9.96 20.93 -14.98
N GLY A 47 -8.98 20.26 -14.37
CA GLY A 47 -7.81 20.90 -13.75
C GLY A 47 -8.00 21.35 -12.30
N ASN A 48 -9.21 21.27 -11.75
CA ASN A 48 -9.48 21.59 -10.35
C ASN A 48 -9.68 20.30 -9.54
N CYS A 49 -9.05 20.22 -8.36
CA CYS A 49 -9.17 19.09 -7.46
C CYS A 49 -9.86 19.49 -6.16
N TYR A 50 -10.80 18.66 -5.71
CA TYR A 50 -11.56 18.87 -4.49
C TYR A 50 -11.49 17.62 -3.63
N THR A 51 -11.33 17.82 -2.31
CA THR A 51 -11.38 16.74 -1.32
C THR A 51 -12.84 16.39 -1.06
N TYR A 52 -13.16 15.10 -0.92
CA TYR A 52 -14.52 14.69 -0.57
C TYR A 52 -14.91 15.24 0.81
N SER A 53 -16.12 15.80 0.92
CA SER A 53 -16.71 16.11 2.23
C SER A 53 -17.14 14.81 2.91
N SER A 54 -17.16 14.79 4.23
CA SER A 54 -17.54 13.61 5.00
C SER A 54 -18.88 13.02 4.53
N ASP A 55 -19.85 13.85 4.19
CA ASP A 55 -21.20 13.42 3.79
C ASP A 55 -21.29 12.86 2.36
N ASP A 56 -20.29 13.10 1.51
CA ASP A 56 -20.30 12.73 0.09
C ASP A 56 -19.62 11.37 -0.20
N VAL A 57 -19.03 10.74 0.81
CA VAL A 57 -18.26 9.49 0.64
C VAL A 57 -19.14 8.28 0.91
N SER A 58 -19.30 7.42 -0.10
CA SER A 58 -20.01 6.14 0.03
C SER A 58 -19.34 5.20 1.04
N GLY A 59 -20.10 4.26 1.60
CA GLY A 59 -19.59 3.33 2.62
C GLY A 59 -18.41 2.47 2.11
N GLU A 60 -18.47 2.06 0.83
CA GLU A 60 -17.48 1.25 0.14
C GLU A 60 -16.17 2.03 -0.06
N LEU A 61 -16.27 3.32 -0.42
CA LEU A 61 -15.10 4.19 -0.57
C LEU A 61 -14.46 4.48 0.80
N ARG A 62 -15.27 4.69 1.86
CA ARG A 62 -14.74 4.82 3.24
C ARG A 62 -14.01 3.55 3.69
N ALA A 63 -14.58 2.38 3.42
CA ALA A 63 -13.92 1.10 3.71
C ALA A 63 -12.59 0.98 2.96
N THR A 64 -12.59 1.28 1.67
CA THR A 64 -11.39 1.27 0.82
C THR A 64 -10.31 2.21 1.38
N GLN A 65 -10.67 3.46 1.71
CA GLN A 65 -9.76 4.44 2.33
C GLN A 65 -9.14 3.89 3.61
N ALA A 66 -9.96 3.33 4.51
CA ALA A 66 -9.49 2.79 5.78
C ALA A 66 -8.51 1.63 5.59
N PHE A 67 -8.84 0.65 4.74
CA PHE A 67 -7.98 -0.50 4.48
C PHE A 67 -6.67 -0.11 3.79
N MET A 68 -6.70 0.81 2.83
CA MET A 68 -5.49 1.29 2.16
C MET A 68 -4.59 2.09 3.11
N VAL A 69 -5.16 2.95 3.96
CA VAL A 69 -4.38 3.67 4.99
C VAL A 69 -3.78 2.69 6.00
N LEU A 70 -4.53 1.71 6.47
CA LEU A 70 -4.02 0.67 7.37
C LEU A 70 -2.89 -0.14 6.72
N SER A 71 -2.99 -0.45 5.42
CA SER A 71 -1.91 -1.09 4.66
C SER A 71 -0.64 -0.23 4.62
N VAL A 72 -0.77 1.07 4.39
CA VAL A 72 0.38 2.00 4.41
C VAL A 72 1.00 2.04 5.82
N LEU A 73 0.19 2.19 6.86
CA LEU A 73 0.67 2.25 8.25
C LEU A 73 1.37 0.95 8.68
N THR A 74 0.81 -0.21 8.34
CA THR A 74 1.44 -1.50 8.62
C THR A 74 2.76 -1.67 7.86
N THR A 75 2.86 -1.16 6.63
CA THR A 75 4.12 -1.11 5.88
C THR A 75 5.16 -0.21 6.56
N ILE A 76 4.76 0.94 7.11
CA ILE A 76 5.66 1.79 7.93
C ILE A 76 6.18 1.01 9.14
N VAL A 77 5.32 0.28 9.85
CA VAL A 77 5.74 -0.56 10.98
C VAL A 77 6.76 -1.60 10.53
N ALA A 78 6.55 -2.26 9.38
CA ALA A 78 7.53 -3.20 8.82
C ALA A 78 8.87 -2.52 8.48
N CYS A 79 8.86 -1.30 7.92
CA CYS A 79 10.07 -0.50 7.70
C CYS A 79 10.83 -0.26 9.00
N VAL A 80 10.15 0.21 10.04
CA VAL A 80 10.76 0.50 11.35
C VAL A 80 11.36 -0.76 11.97
N LEU A 81 10.64 -1.88 11.93
CA LEU A 81 11.14 -3.17 12.41
C LEU A 81 12.36 -3.66 11.61
N SER A 82 12.36 -3.44 10.29
CA SER A 82 13.48 -3.80 9.42
C SER A 82 14.73 -2.96 9.69
N ILE A 83 14.57 -1.66 9.92
CA ILE A 83 15.67 -0.77 10.32
C ILE A 83 16.20 -1.17 11.69
N TYR A 84 15.32 -1.46 12.65
CA TYR A 84 15.74 -1.90 13.97
C TYR A 84 16.45 -3.26 13.94
N HIS A 85 15.98 -4.20 13.11
CA HIS A 85 16.67 -5.46 12.84
C HIS A 85 18.06 -5.21 12.24
N TYR A 86 18.18 -4.34 11.22
CA TYR A 86 19.46 -3.97 10.62
C TYR A 86 20.47 -3.41 11.63
N LEU A 87 20.01 -2.60 12.59
CA LEU A 87 20.88 -1.95 13.58
C LEU A 87 21.23 -2.80 14.80
N LYS A 88 20.33 -3.69 15.23
CA LYS A 88 20.43 -4.36 16.54
C LYS A 88 20.29 -5.88 16.52
N ASP A 89 19.89 -6.50 15.41
CA ASP A 89 19.71 -7.96 15.28
C ASP A 89 18.75 -8.61 16.31
N LYS A 90 17.92 -7.80 16.98
CA LYS A 90 17.02 -8.28 18.05
C LYS A 90 15.65 -8.74 17.57
N ILE A 91 15.24 -8.33 16.37
CA ILE A 91 13.91 -8.62 15.84
C ILE A 91 13.99 -9.86 14.96
N GLN A 92 13.07 -10.79 15.16
CA GLN A 92 12.97 -11.96 14.31
C GLN A 92 12.41 -11.54 12.95
N VAL A 93 13.08 -11.93 11.86
CA VAL A 93 12.64 -11.62 10.48
C VAL A 93 11.24 -12.14 10.20
N LYS A 94 10.81 -13.22 10.87
CA LYS A 94 9.44 -13.76 10.83
C LYS A 94 8.37 -12.74 11.25
N ILE A 95 8.66 -11.86 12.21
CA ILE A 95 7.72 -10.82 12.64
C ILE A 95 7.54 -9.80 11.53
N ILE A 96 8.64 -9.39 10.89
CA ILE A 96 8.61 -8.45 9.74
C ILE A 96 7.82 -9.06 8.59
N ALA A 97 8.08 -10.34 8.27
CA ALA A 97 7.35 -11.08 7.26
C ALA A 97 5.84 -11.12 7.53
N LEU A 98 5.43 -11.39 8.77
CA LEU A 98 4.04 -11.41 9.18
C LEU A 98 3.38 -10.03 9.00
N VAL A 99 4.05 -8.95 9.42
CA VAL A 99 3.53 -7.59 9.26
C VAL A 99 3.36 -7.22 7.78
N MET A 100 4.28 -7.62 6.91
CA MET A 100 4.15 -7.41 5.46
C MET A 100 2.98 -8.20 4.85
N VAL A 101 2.73 -9.44 5.32
CA VAL A 101 1.56 -10.23 4.90
C VAL A 101 0.26 -9.58 5.37
N ILE A 102 0.23 -9.00 6.58
CA ILE A 102 -0.93 -8.24 7.07
C ILE A 102 -1.17 -7.01 6.17
N ALA A 103 -0.12 -6.27 5.81
CA ALA A 103 -0.24 -5.15 4.87
C ALA A 103 -0.84 -5.59 3.52
N PHE A 104 -0.35 -6.70 2.96
CA PHE A 104 -0.93 -7.29 1.75
C PHE A 104 -2.43 -7.59 1.90
N VAL A 105 -2.84 -8.27 2.98
CA VAL A 105 -4.26 -8.61 3.19
C VAL A 105 -5.12 -7.36 3.29
N LEU A 106 -4.65 -6.32 4.00
CA LEU A 106 -5.35 -5.04 4.12
C LEU A 106 -5.50 -4.36 2.76
N ALA A 107 -4.43 -4.25 1.97
CA ALA A 107 -4.48 -3.70 0.62
C ALA A 107 -5.43 -4.51 -0.28
N LEU A 108 -5.36 -5.84 -0.22
CA LEU A 108 -6.18 -6.72 -1.03
C LEU A 108 -7.68 -6.52 -0.75
N ILE A 109 -8.06 -6.35 0.52
CA ILE A 109 -9.45 -6.06 0.90
C ILE A 109 -9.88 -4.71 0.30
N GLY A 110 -9.09 -3.65 0.49
CA GLY A 110 -9.39 -2.31 -0.05
C GLY A 110 -9.54 -2.32 -1.57
N LEU A 111 -8.61 -2.96 -2.28
CA LEU A 111 -8.65 -3.09 -3.74
C LEU A 111 -9.87 -3.88 -4.20
N SER A 112 -10.21 -4.97 -3.53
CA SER A 112 -11.35 -5.83 -3.92
C SER A 112 -12.68 -5.09 -3.75
N VAL A 113 -12.87 -4.40 -2.61
CA VAL A 113 -14.08 -3.58 -2.36
C VAL A 113 -14.21 -2.48 -3.41
N TYR A 114 -13.11 -1.79 -3.74
CA TYR A 114 -13.12 -0.76 -4.77
C TYR A 114 -13.46 -1.32 -6.15
N THR A 115 -12.91 -2.49 -6.50
CA THR A 115 -13.12 -3.14 -7.79
C THR A 115 -14.58 -3.51 -8.01
N ASP A 116 -15.21 -4.10 -6.99
CA ASP A 116 -16.61 -4.52 -7.06
C ASP A 116 -17.56 -3.32 -7.22
N ASN A 117 -17.39 -2.31 -6.37
CA ASN A 117 -18.21 -1.10 -6.38
C ASN A 117 -18.02 -0.24 -7.65
N ASN A 118 -16.90 -0.41 -8.35
CA ASN A 118 -16.60 0.33 -9.58
C ASN A 118 -16.51 -0.61 -10.79
N SER A 119 -17.29 -1.69 -10.78
CA SER A 119 -17.37 -2.62 -11.90
C SER A 119 -17.79 -1.89 -13.19
N GLY A 120 -16.89 -1.86 -14.18
CA GLY A 120 -17.08 -1.14 -15.44
C GLY A 120 -16.47 0.26 -15.52
N ALA A 121 -15.78 0.73 -14.47
CA ALA A 121 -14.98 1.95 -14.53
C ALA A 121 -13.64 1.72 -15.24
N ASP A 122 -13.13 2.76 -15.89
CA ASP A 122 -11.75 2.77 -16.38
C ASP A 122 -10.79 3.01 -15.22
N PHE A 123 -9.95 2.03 -14.90
CA PHE A 123 -9.00 2.15 -13.79
C PHE A 123 -7.76 2.98 -14.15
N GLY A 124 -7.30 3.78 -13.19
CA GLY A 124 -6.15 4.66 -13.35
C GLY A 124 -4.82 4.13 -12.79
N TRP A 125 -3.77 4.94 -12.87
CA TRP A 125 -2.42 4.53 -12.44
C TRP A 125 -2.32 4.30 -10.93
N SER A 126 -3.08 5.06 -10.13
CA SER A 126 -3.04 4.93 -8.67
C SER A 126 -3.65 3.61 -8.22
N TYR A 127 -4.69 3.14 -8.92
CA TYR A 127 -5.26 1.80 -8.73
C TYR A 127 -4.28 0.70 -9.14
N ALA A 128 -3.62 0.85 -10.30
CA ALA A 128 -2.60 -0.11 -10.74
C ALA A 128 -1.43 -0.22 -9.74
N LEU A 129 -0.95 0.91 -9.21
CA LEU A 129 0.06 0.90 -8.14
C LEU A 129 -0.42 0.19 -6.87
N GLY A 130 -1.71 0.23 -6.56
CA GLY A 130 -2.28 -0.48 -5.42
C GLY A 130 -2.08 -1.99 -5.55
N TRP A 131 -2.39 -2.55 -6.71
CA TRP A 131 -2.14 -3.97 -6.99
C TRP A 131 -0.66 -4.32 -7.00
N VAL A 132 0.19 -3.47 -7.60
CA VAL A 132 1.65 -3.66 -7.59
C VAL A 132 2.19 -3.68 -6.16
N GLY A 133 1.78 -2.73 -5.33
CA GLY A 133 2.20 -2.65 -3.92
C GLY A 133 1.65 -3.78 -3.07
N ALA A 134 0.42 -4.26 -3.34
CA ALA A 134 -0.12 -5.43 -2.64
C ALA A 134 0.70 -6.69 -2.94
N ILE A 135 0.94 -6.98 -4.22
CA ILE A 135 1.73 -8.14 -4.65
C ILE A 135 3.18 -8.00 -4.15
N GLY A 136 3.76 -6.81 -4.25
CA GLY A 136 5.09 -6.50 -3.74
C GLY A 136 5.22 -6.78 -2.24
N ALA A 137 4.23 -6.34 -1.44
CA ALA A 137 4.19 -6.64 -0.01
C ALA A 137 4.11 -8.14 0.31
N LEU A 138 3.33 -8.91 -0.46
CA LEU A 138 3.27 -10.37 -0.32
C LEU A 138 4.63 -11.02 -0.64
N VAL A 139 5.24 -10.65 -1.77
CA VAL A 139 6.55 -11.18 -2.19
C VAL A 139 7.62 -10.84 -1.14
N ALA A 140 7.63 -9.61 -0.63
CA ALA A 140 8.53 -9.18 0.43
C ALA A 140 8.37 -10.03 1.70
N GLY A 141 7.12 -10.28 2.11
CA GLY A 141 6.81 -11.15 3.25
C GLY A 141 7.31 -12.58 3.05
N VAL A 142 7.07 -13.18 1.89
CA VAL A 142 7.52 -14.54 1.56
C VAL A 142 9.04 -14.64 1.51
N VAL A 143 9.72 -13.69 0.86
CA VAL A 143 11.19 -13.65 0.78
C VAL A 143 11.79 -13.52 2.18
N ALA A 144 11.26 -12.62 3.02
CA ALA A 144 11.70 -12.46 4.41
C ALA A 144 11.51 -13.76 5.22
N PHE A 145 10.38 -14.45 5.01
CA PHE A 145 10.10 -15.72 5.69
C PHE A 145 11.07 -16.84 5.28
N ILE A 146 11.37 -16.97 3.97
CA ILE A 146 12.28 -18.00 3.46
C ILE A 146 13.73 -17.72 3.85
N SER A 147 14.17 -16.45 3.83
CA SER A 147 15.55 -16.05 4.15
C SER A 147 15.92 -16.26 5.64
N ASN A 148 14.94 -16.57 6.49
CA ASN A 148 15.11 -16.90 7.91
C ASN A 148 15.25 -18.43 8.16
N ARG A 149 15.26 -19.27 7.11
CA ARG A 149 15.73 -20.66 7.20
C ARG A 149 17.24 -20.72 6.96
#